data_AF-A0A4P7VS17-F1
#
_entry.id   AF-A0A4P7VS17-F1
#
_cell.length_a   1.000
_cell.length_b   1.000
_cell.length_c   1.000
_cell.angle_alpha   90.00
_cell.angle_beta   90.00
_cell.angle_gamma   90.00
#
_symmetry.space_group_name_H-M   'P 1'
#
loop_
_entity.id
_entity.type
_entity.pdbx_description
1 polymer ?
#
loop_
_entity_poly.entity_id
_entity_poly.type
_entity_poly.pdbx_seq_one_letter_code
_entity_poly.pdbx_strand_id
1 'polypeptide(L)' 'MKTYDETMSILNSSKQFKFEYNEDSGRPTVLAVTDYYTGESVKLDLSRLTPEMLDELQIEDSEDEY' A
#
# COMPACT_ATOMS: atom_id res chain seq x y z
N MET A 1 -17.67 5.27 3.65
CA MET A 1 -16.75 4.29 4.24
C MET A 1 -17.07 2.96 3.60
N LYS A 2 -16.09 2.31 2.94
CA LYS A 2 -16.31 1.03 2.25
C LYS A 2 -16.47 -0.10 3.27
N THR A 3 -17.26 -1.11 2.92
CA THR A 3 -17.41 -2.34 3.70
C THR A 3 -16.17 -3.21 3.58
N TYR A 4 -16.04 -4.20 4.46
CA TYR A 4 -14.94 -5.17 4.42
C TYR A 4 -14.89 -5.90 3.07
N ASP A 5 -16.04 -6.33 2.54
CA ASP A 5 -16.11 -7.06 1.27
C ASP A 5 -15.70 -6.20 0.08
N GLU A 6 -16.11 -4.93 0.06
CA GLU A 6 -15.67 -3.96 -0.96
C GLU A 6 -14.17 -3.70 -0.88
N THR A 7 -13.63 -3.53 0.33
CA THR A 7 -12.19 -3.35 0.54
C THR A 7 -11.42 -4.59 0.09
N MET A 8 -11.85 -5.80 0.45
CA MET A 8 -11.19 -7.02 0.00
C MET A 8 -11.29 -7.24 -1.50
N SER A 9 -12.41 -6.87 -2.12
CA SER A 9 -12.53 -6.90 -3.57
C SER A 9 -11.46 -6.04 -4.22
N ILE A 10 -11.27 -4.79 -3.76
CA ILE A 10 -10.26 -3.85 -4.28
C ILE A 10 -8.84 -4.39 -4.07
N LEU A 11 -8.55 -4.95 -2.90
CA LEU A 11 -7.22 -5.51 -2.61
C LEU A 11 -6.88 -6.69 -3.54
N ASN A 12 -7.85 -7.56 -3.81
CA ASN A 12 -7.65 -8.77 -4.63
C ASN A 12 -7.55 -8.47 -6.14
N SER A 13 -8.16 -7.39 -6.61
CA SER A 13 -8.16 -6.99 -8.02
C SER A 13 -7.10 -5.94 -8.35
N SER A 14 -6.37 -5.45 -7.35
CA SER A 14 -5.38 -4.39 -7.53
C SER A 14 -4.13 -4.86 -8.26
N LYS A 15 -3.56 -3.95 -9.04
CA LYS A 15 -2.20 -4.06 -9.61
C LYS A 15 -1.34 -2.84 -9.27
N GLN A 16 -1.89 -1.85 -8.58
CA GLN A 16 -1.22 -0.60 -8.30
C GLN A 16 -1.23 -0.33 -6.79
N PHE A 17 -0.03 -0.22 -6.25
CA PHE A 17 0.25 0.05 -4.85
C PHE A 17 1.08 1.33 -4.78
N LYS A 18 0.62 2.30 -3.98
CA LYS A 18 1.35 3.56 -3.80
C LYS A 18 1.49 3.86 -2.32
N PHE A 19 2.73 3.94 -1.86
CA PHE A 19 3.05 4.40 -0.52
C PHE A 19 3.06 5.93 -0.46
N GLU A 20 2.44 6.48 0.58
CA GLU A 20 2.60 7.88 0.99
C GLU A 20 3.56 7.88 2.19
N TYR A 21 4.67 8.60 2.05
CA TYR A 21 5.74 8.66 3.04
C TYR A 21 5.57 9.89 3.92
N ASN A 22 5.86 9.75 5.21
CA ASN A 22 5.93 10.88 6.13
C ASN A 22 7.27 11.61 5.93
N GLU A 23 7.22 12.93 5.72
CA GLU A 23 8.40 13.75 5.40
C GLU A 23 9.42 13.82 6.54
N ASP A 24 8.99 13.75 7.80
CA ASP A 24 9.88 13.86 8.97
C ASP A 24 10.67 12.56 9.22
N SER A 25 10.06 11.40 8.97
CA SER A 25 10.63 10.09 9.26
C SER A 25 11.12 9.32 8.04
N GLY A 26 10.73 9.75 6.83
CA GLY A 26 10.99 9.03 5.58
C GLY A 26 10.28 7.68 5.49
N ARG A 27 9.38 7.36 6.43
CA ARG A 27 8.73 6.05 6.53
C ARG A 27 7.34 6.05 5.89
N PRO A 28 6.90 4.92 5.29
CA PRO A 28 5.56 4.81 4.75
C PRO A 28 4.52 4.90 5.87
N THR A 29 3.51 5.74 5.67
CA THR A 29 2.42 5.94 6.66
C THR A 29 1.05 5.58 6.10
N VAL A 30 0.89 5.60 4.79
CA VAL A 30 -0.34 5.17 4.12
C VAL A 30 0.02 4.33 2.90
N LEU A 31 -0.74 3.25 2.69
CA LEU A 31 -0.74 2.50 1.44
C LEU A 31 -2.06 2.72 0.71
N ALA A 32 -1.99 3.36 -0.45
CA ALA A 32 -3.11 3.47 -1.38
C ALA A 32 -3.11 2.26 -2.32
N VAL A 33 -4.24 1.57 -2.39
CA VAL A 33 -4.46 0.40 -3.25
C VAL A 33 -5.60 0.70 -4.22
N THR A 34 -5.37 0.51 -5.52
CA THR A 34 -6.33 0.86 -6.57
C THR A 34 -6.73 -0.37 -7.37
N ASP A 35 -8.04 -0.63 -7.42
CA ASP A 35 -8.65 -1.70 -8.21
C ASP A 35 -8.38 -1.47 -9.70
N TYR A 36 -7.89 -2.51 -10.37
CA TYR A 36 -7.49 -2.42 -11.77
C TYR A 36 -8.65 -2.20 -12.74
N TYR A 37 -9.83 -2.74 -12.44
CA TYR A 37 -10.97 -2.76 -13.36
C TYR A 37 -11.91 -1.56 -13.19
N THR A 38 -12.03 -1.06 -11.96
CA THR A 38 -12.97 0.00 -11.59
C THR A 38 -12.27 1.34 -11.33
N GLY A 39 -10.96 1.32 -11.05
CA GLY A 39 -10.20 2.50 -10.64
C GLY A 39 -10.53 2.99 -9.22
N GLU A 40 -11.34 2.25 -8.46
CA GLU A 40 -11.64 2.57 -7.07
C GLU A 40 -10.41 2.37 -6.19
N SER A 41 -10.23 3.24 -5.20
CA SER A 41 -9.08 3.15 -4.29
C SER A 41 -9.48 3.09 -2.82
N VAL A 42 -8.66 2.39 -2.04
CA VAL A 42 -8.69 2.38 -0.57
C VAL A 42 -7.34 2.84 -0.03
N LYS A 43 -7.39 3.54 1.11
CA LYS A 43 -6.19 3.95 1.85
C LYS A 43 -6.10 3.14 3.13
N LEU A 44 -4.98 2.46 3.32
CA LEU A 44 -4.64 1.71 4.52
C LEU A 44 -3.70 2.55 5.37
N ASP A 45 -4.08 2.79 6.62
CA ASP A 45 -3.24 3.49 7.60
C ASP A 45 -2.20 2.53 8.18
N LEU A 46 -0.92 2.85 8.01
CA LEU A 46 0.23 2.07 8.46
C LEU A 46 0.86 2.65 9.73
N SER A 47 0.33 3.74 10.30
CA SER A 47 0.90 4.43 11.47
C SER A 47 1.04 3.56 12.73
N ARG A 48 0.33 2.42 12.77
CA ARG A 48 0.36 1.47 13.88
C ARG A 48 1.32 0.29 13.68
N LEU A 49 1.99 0.22 12.52
CA LEU A 49 3.00 -0.80 12.27
C LEU A 49 4.32 -0.42 12.94
N THR A 50 5.09 -1.43 13.35
CA THR A 50 6.42 -1.20 13.90
C THR A 50 7.38 -0.82 12.76
N PRO A 51 8.50 -0.14 13.10
CA PRO A 51 9.57 0.11 12.15
C PRO A 51 9.99 -1.12 11.33
N GLU A 52 10.18 -2.27 11.99
CA GLU A 52 10.59 -3.53 11.36
C GLU A 52 9.56 -4.04 10.33
N MET A 53 8.28 -3.97 10.65
CA MET A 53 7.20 -4.36 9.73
C MET A 53 7.11 -3.43 8.52
N LEU A 54 7.43 -2.14 8.69
CA LEU A 54 7.47 -1.18 7.58
C LEU A 54 8.67 -1.43 6.66
N ASP A 55 9.79 -1.88 7.23
CA ASP A 55 11.00 -2.19 6.46
C ASP A 55 10.77 -3.46 5.60
N GLU A 56 10.01 -4.45 6.08
CA GLU A 56 9.60 -5.63 5.28
C GLU A 56 8.64 -5.30 4.13
N LEU A 57 7.92 -4.17 4.20
CA LEU A 57 7.02 -3.70 3.14
C LEU A 57 7.75 -2.96 2.02
N GLN A 58 9.02 -2.59 2.24
CA GLN A 58 9.86 -2.06 1.19
C GLN A 58 10.19 -3.21 0.25
N ILE A 59 9.44 -3.29 -0.85
CA ILE A 59 9.86 -4.07 -2.00
C ILE A 59 11.11 -3.35 -2.50
N GLU A 60 12.29 -3.89 -2.21
CA GLU A 60 13.47 -3.51 -2.97
C GLU A 60 13.06 -3.68 -4.44
N ASP A 61 13.11 -2.61 -5.23
CA ASP A 61 13.26 -2.77 -6.68
C ASP A 61 14.55 -3.56 -6.82
N SER A 62 14.46 -4.88 -6.75
CA SER A 62 15.44 -5.75 -7.36
C SER A 62 15.34 -5.39 -8.83
N GLU A 63 16.12 -4.39 -9.23
CA GLU A 63 16.62 -4.33 -10.58
C GLU A 63 17.15 -5.74 -10.85
N ASP A 64 16.33 -6.58 -11.48
CA ASP A 64 16.83 -7.71 -12.22
C ASP A 64 17.74 -7.07 -13.28
N GLU A 65 19.00 -6.88 -12.90
CA GLU A 65 20.11 -6.55 -13.79
C GLU A 65 20.18 -7.69 -14.81
N TYR A 66 19.54 -7.48 -15.96
CA TYR A 66 19.66 -8.33 -17.15
C TYR A 66 21.05 -8.24 -17.78
#